data_AF-A0A822XY59-F1
#
_entry.id   AF-A0A822XY59-F1
#
_cell.length_a   1.000
_cell.length_b   1.000
_cell.length_c   1.000
_cell.angle_alpha   90.00
_cell.angle_beta   90.00
_cell.angle_gamma   90.00
#
_symmetry.space_group_name_H-M   'P 1'
#
loop_
_entity.id
_entity.type
_entity.pdbx_description
1 polymer ?
#
loop_
_entity_poly.entity_id
_entity_poly.type
_entity_poly.pdbx_seq_one_letter_code
_entity_poly.pdbx_strand_id
1 'polypeptide(L)' 'MKKGVCIVNVAQGGVIDEEALVRALEGGIVAQAALDVFTEEPPPKDSKLVQILSDNRFYRSLHHLLYWQRSLAD' A
#
# COMPACT_ATOMS: atom_id res chain seq x y z
N MET A 1 3.67 -17.74 -2.22
CA MET A 1 3.00 -16.85 -3.20
C MET A 1 3.67 -16.99 -4.55
N LYS A 2 2.94 -16.79 -5.66
CA LYS A 2 3.56 -16.66 -6.99
C LYS A 2 4.44 -15.39 -6.99
N LYS A 3 5.57 -15.40 -7.70
CA LYS A 3 6.41 -14.20 -7.85
C LYS A 3 5.70 -13.15 -8.71
N GLY A 4 5.89 -11.88 -8.37
CA GLY A 4 5.34 -10.73 -9.10
C GLY A 4 3.85 -10.50 -8.87
N VAL A 5 3.29 -10.96 -7.74
CA VAL A 5 1.90 -10.68 -7.40
C VAL A 5 1.69 -9.24 -6.93
N CYS A 6 0.44 -8.77 -7.01
CA CYS A 6 0.03 -7.49 -6.44
C CYS A 6 -0.85 -7.72 -5.20
N ILE A 7 -0.68 -6.89 -4.17
CA ILE A 7 -1.47 -6.94 -2.93
C ILE A 7 -2.31 -5.68 -2.81
N VAL A 8 -3.59 -5.83 -2.45
CA VAL A 8 -4.46 -4.71 -2.11
C VAL A 8 -5.12 -4.98 -0.77
N ASN A 9 -5.07 -4.03 0.16
CA ASN A 9 -5.80 -4.10 1.43
C ASN A 9 -6.67 -2.87 1.65
N VAL A 10 -7.97 -3.10 1.68
CA VAL A 10 -9.03 -2.12 1.97
C VAL A 10 -9.94 -2.62 3.11
N ALA A 11 -9.49 -3.64 3.86
CA ALA A 11 -10.30 -4.28 4.89
C ALA A 11 -10.03 -3.65 6.27
N GLN A 12 -9.01 -4.15 6.98
CA GLN A 12 -8.63 -3.66 8.30
C GLN A 12 -7.11 -3.59 8.42
N GLY A 13 -6.63 -2.61 9.19
CA GLY A 13 -5.24 -2.54 9.64
C GLY A 13 -4.80 -3.80 10.40
N GLY A 14 -3.53 -4.15 10.29
CA GLY A 14 -2.96 -5.32 11.00
C GLY A 14 -3.28 -6.70 10.40
N VAL A 15 -4.06 -6.79 9.31
CA VAL A 15 -4.27 -8.04 8.55
C VAL A 15 -2.99 -8.48 7.83
N ILE A 16 -2.19 -7.50 7.41
CA ILE A 16 -0.90 -7.73 6.74
C ILE A 16 0.20 -7.42 7.73
N ASP A 17 1.17 -8.32 7.85
CA ASP A 17 2.47 -8.01 8.46
C ASP A 17 3.21 -7.04 7.53
N GLU A 18 3.26 -5.78 7.94
CA GLU A 18 3.83 -4.68 7.15
C GLU A 18 5.34 -4.86 6.92
N GLU A 19 6.07 -5.42 7.88
CA GLU A 19 7.50 -5.69 7.69
C GLU A 19 7.73 -6.82 6.69
N ALA A 20 6.91 -7.89 6.77
CA ALA A 20 6.96 -8.97 5.80
C ALA A 20 6.62 -8.47 4.39
N LEU A 21 5.66 -7.55 4.27
CA LEU A 21 5.33 -6.90 3.01
C LEU A 21 6.50 -6.08 2.45
N VAL A 22 7.19 -5.29 3.28
CA VAL A 22 8.40 -4.56 2.88
C VAL A 22 9.45 -5.52 2.32
N ARG A 23 9.77 -6.60 3.05
CA ARG A 23 10.74 -7.61 2.61
C ARG A 23 10.31 -8.28 1.29
N ALA A 24 9.02 -8.54 1.12
CA ALA A 24 8.49 -9.16 -0.08
C ALA A 24 8.51 -8.24 -1.31
N LEU A 25 8.32 -6.93 -1.11
CA LEU A 25 8.45 -5.90 -2.14
C LEU A 25 9.91 -5.73 -2.57
N GLU A 26 10.83 -5.58 -1.61
CA GLU A 26 12.27 -5.48 -1.88
C GLU A 26 12.82 -6.75 -2.57
N GLY A 27 12.30 -7.92 -2.19
CA GLY A 27 12.66 -9.20 -2.77
C GLY A 27 11.96 -9.54 -4.10
N GLY A 28 11.06 -8.69 -4.61
CA GLY A 28 10.34 -8.89 -5.86
C GLY A 28 9.36 -10.08 -5.87
N ILE A 29 9.05 -10.64 -4.69
CA ILE A 29 7.98 -11.64 -4.54
C ILE A 29 6.63 -10.94 -4.76
N VAL A 30 6.48 -9.77 -4.17
CA VAL A 30 5.39 -8.83 -4.43
C VAL A 30 5.92 -7.78 -5.38
N ALA A 31 5.29 -7.65 -6.55
CA ALA A 31 5.65 -6.60 -7.50
C ALA A 31 5.13 -5.24 -7.04
N GLN A 32 3.92 -5.21 -6.48
CA GLN A 32 3.21 -3.98 -6.11
C GLN A 32 2.28 -4.20 -4.91
N ALA A 33 2.04 -3.14 -4.14
CA ALA A 33 1.04 -3.15 -3.09
C ALA A 33 0.27 -1.81 -3.05
N ALA A 34 -0.99 -1.85 -2.66
CA ALA A 34 -1.82 -0.68 -2.39
C ALA A 34 -2.62 -0.90 -1.09
N LEU A 35 -2.40 -0.06 -0.10
CA LEU A 35 -3.02 -0.16 1.21
C LEU A 35 -3.83 1.11 1.48
N ASP A 36 -5.06 0.92 1.93
CA ASP A 36 -5.95 1.98 2.42
C ASP A 36 -5.89 2.09 3.95
N VAL A 37 -5.62 0.96 4.61
CA VAL A 37 -5.61 0.80 6.07
C VAL A 37 -4.24 0.31 6.55
N PHE A 38 -3.79 0.84 7.68
CA PHE A 38 -2.50 0.52 8.31
C PHE A 38 -2.70 0.00 9.74
N THR A 39 -1.69 -0.67 10.28
CA THR A 39 -1.71 -1.19 11.66
C THR A 39 -1.79 -0.04 12.68
N GLU A 40 -1.10 1.06 12.41
CA GLU A 40 -1.17 2.31 13.16
C GLU A 40 -1.61 3.44 12.22
N GLU A 41 -2.58 4.25 12.66
CA GLU A 41 -3.10 5.38 11.90
C GLU A 41 -3.08 6.68 12.73
N PRO A 42 -2.37 7.74 12.29
CA PRO A 42 -1.60 7.82 11.04
C PRO A 42 -0.31 6.98 11.09
N PRO A 43 0.17 6.44 9.94
CA PRO A 43 1.39 5.67 9.94
C PRO A 43 2.61 6.53 10.33
N PRO A 44 3.63 5.93 10.98
CA PRO A 44 4.85 6.64 11.35
C PRO A 44 5.52 7.31 10.15
N LYS A 45 6.06 8.52 10.36
CA LYS A 45 6.70 9.31 9.29
C LYS A 45 7.91 8.62 8.67
N ASP A 46 8.59 7.79 9.44
CA ASP A 46 9.73 6.98 9.06
C ASP A 46 9.35 5.56 8.61
N SER A 47 8.05 5.29 8.40
CA SER A 47 7.58 4.00 7.89
C SER A 47 8.19 3.72 6.51
N LYS A 48 9.07 2.72 6.48
CA LYS A 48 9.69 2.23 5.24
C LYS A 48 8.65 1.73 4.24
N LEU A 49 7.55 1.16 4.73
CA LEU A 49 6.44 0.74 3.88
C LEU A 49 5.81 1.93 3.17
N VAL A 50 5.50 3.02 3.89
CA VAL A 50 4.94 4.23 3.29
C VAL A 50 5.88 4.85 2.26
N GLN A 51 7.19 4.87 2.54
CA GLN A 51 8.21 5.33 1.58
C GLN A 51 8.22 4.48 0.31
N ILE A 52 8.28 3.15 0.43
CA ILE A 52 8.27 2.23 -0.73
C ILE A 52 6.97 2.35 -1.54
N LEU A 53 5.83 2.50 -0.88
CA LEU A 53 4.54 2.70 -1.55
C LEU A 53 4.46 4.05 -2.27
N SER A 54 5.16 5.06 -1.75
CA SER A 54 5.25 6.39 -2.38
C SER A 54 6.23 6.43 -3.56
N ASP A 55 7.31 5.64 -3.50
CA ASP A 55 8.37 5.60 -4.51
C ASP A 55 8.06 4.65 -5.68
N ASN A 56 7.18 3.66 -5.48
CA ASN A 56 6.87 2.66 -6.51
C ASN A 56 6.13 3.31 -7.69
N ARG A 57 6.87 3.40 -8.80
CA ARG A 57 6.59 4.20 -10.01
C ARG A 57 5.28 3.97 -10.76
N PHE A 58 4.34 3.17 -10.28
CA PHE A 58 3.09 2.94 -11.03
C PHE A 58 1.77 2.86 -10.26
N TYR A 59 1.67 3.18 -8.97
CA TYR A 59 0.35 3.56 -8.42
C TYR A 59 0.47 4.46 -7.18
N ARG A 60 0.04 5.71 -7.34
CA ARG A 60 -0.37 6.60 -6.24
C ARG A 60 -1.39 5.85 -5.38
N SER A 61 -1.32 6.02 -4.06
CA SER A 61 -2.23 5.37 -3.11
C SER A 61 -3.70 5.40 -3.58
N LEU A 62 -4.44 4.32 -3.33
CA LEU A 62 -5.88 4.22 -3.62
C LEU A 62 -6.69 5.32 -2.91
N HIS A 63 -6.16 5.89 -1.83
CA HIS A 63 -6.70 7.10 -1.20
C HIS A 63 -6.86 8.24 -2.24
N HIS A 64 -5.89 8.47 -3.14
CA HIS A 64 -6.00 9.49 -4.19
C HIS A 64 -7.06 9.17 -5.28
N LEU A 65 -7.39 7.90 -5.50
CA LEU A 65 -8.43 7.48 -6.45
C LEU A 65 -9.85 7.59 -5.87
N LEU A 66 -10.01 7.27 -4.58
CA LEU A 66 -11.29 7.43 -3.89
C LEU A 66 -11.68 8.90 -3.71
N TYR A 67 -10.71 9.81 -3.55
CA TYR A 67 -10.98 11.26 -3.55
C TYR A 67 -11.28 11.83 -4.94
N TRP A 68 -10.65 11.32 -6.02
CA TRP A 68 -10.92 11.80 -7.38
C TRP A 68 -12.34 11.41 -7.87
N GLN A 69 -12.83 10.22 -7.49
CA GLN A 69 -14.17 9.78 -7.88
C GLN A 69 -15.30 10.54 -7.14
N ARG A 70 -15.04 11.01 -5.91
CA ARG A 70 -15.95 11.90 -5.17
C ARG A 70 -15.93 13.34 -5.67
N SER A 71 -14.78 13.84 -6.12
CA SER A 71 -14.64 15.21 -6.68
C SER A 71 -15.28 15.39 -8.07
N LEU A 72 -15.72 14.31 -8.72
CA LEU A 72 -16.41 14.34 -10.02
C LEU A 72 -17.92 14.06 -9.91
N ALA A 73 -18.42 13.92 -8.69
CA ALA A 73 -19.83 13.69 -8.41
C ALA A 73 -20.59 14.97 -7.99
N ASP A 74 -19.89 16.12 -7.94
CA ASP A 74 -20.46 17.46 -7.69
C ASP A 74 -20.20 18.38 -8.88
#